data_AF-A0A5M6IGN8-F1
#
_entry.id   AF-A0A5M6IGN8-F1
#
_cell.length_a   1.000
_cell.length_b   1.000
_cell.length_c   1.000
_cell.angle_alpha   90.00
_cell.angle_beta   90.00
_cell.angle_gamma   90.00
#
_symmetry.space_group_name_H-M   'P 1'
#
loop_
_entity.id
_entity.type
_entity.pdbx_description
1 polymer ?
#
loop_
_entity_poly.entity_id
_entity_poly.type
_entity_poly.pdbx_seq_one_letter_code
_entity_poly.pdbx_strand_id
1 'polypeptide(L)'
;MSEPTTEPTTLALTVPVTVDGRTLSTVTLRRPKVGDLRRMDRAGSGDLDKTLWLIGSLADLTPAEVDELDARDLATIGEVVAGFTGTAV
;
A
#
# COMPACT_ATOMS: atom_id res chain seq x y z
N MET A 1 -7.84 -11.76 -22.24
CA MET A 1 -8.04 -10.31 -21.97
C MET A 1 -8.82 -10.25 -20.67
N SER A 2 -8.14 -10.12 -19.53
CA SER A 2 -8.80 -10.05 -18.23
C SER A 2 -9.08 -8.58 -17.91
N GLU A 3 -10.31 -8.31 -17.50
CA GLU A 3 -10.89 -7.00 -17.27
C GLU A 3 -10.05 -6.17 -16.28
N PRO A 4 -9.94 -4.85 -16.44
CA PRO A 4 -9.28 -4.00 -15.44
C PRO A 4 -10.22 -3.89 -14.23
N THR A 5 -10.12 -4.84 -13.30
CA THR A 5 -10.94 -4.93 -12.09
C THR A 5 -10.96 -3.58 -11.38
N THR A 6 -12.12 -2.93 -11.42
CA THR A 6 -12.39 -1.58 -10.90
C THR A 6 -12.88 -1.63 -9.46
N GLU A 7 -12.32 -2.56 -8.69
CA GLU A 7 -12.67 -2.78 -7.30
C GLU A 7 -11.43 -2.59 -6.41
N PRO A 8 -11.60 -2.07 -5.18
CA PRO A 8 -10.51 -1.95 -4.21
C PRO A 8 -9.91 -3.33 -3.90
N THR A 9 -8.59 -3.43 -3.94
CA THR A 9 -7.90 -4.70 -3.67
C THR A 9 -7.81 -4.89 -2.17
N THR A 10 -8.55 -5.87 -1.65
CA THR A 10 -8.46 -6.27 -0.24
C THR A 10 -7.52 -7.47 -0.11
N LEU A 11 -6.51 -7.33 0.75
CA LEU A 11 -5.50 -8.34 1.04
C LEU A 11 -5.62 -8.75 2.50
N ALA A 12 -5.67 -10.05 2.78
CA ALA A 12 -5.52 -10.54 4.14
C ALA A 12 -4.03 -10.51 4.52
N LEU A 13 -3.73 -9.94 5.68
CA LEU A 13 -2.37 -9.92 6.22
C LEU A 13 -2.00 -11.33 6.67
N THR A 14 -0.79 -11.76 6.34
CA THR A 14 -0.29 -13.06 6.77
C THR A 14 -0.08 -13.07 8.28
N VAL A 15 0.42 -11.96 8.81
CA VAL A 15 0.58 -11.73 10.24
C VAL A 15 -0.29 -10.54 10.64
N PRO A 16 -1.27 -10.72 11.55
CA PRO A 16 -2.08 -9.61 12.00
C PRO A 16 -1.23 -8.60 12.75
N VAL A 17 -1.29 -7.35 12.32
CA VAL A 17 -0.55 -6.24 12.92
C VAL A 17 -1.39 -5.65 14.05
N THR A 18 -0.78 -5.32 15.18
CA THR A 18 -1.50 -4.63 16.27
C THR A 18 -0.84 -3.29 16.56
N VAL A 19 -1.49 -2.19 16.15
CA VAL A 19 -1.02 -0.82 16.40
C VAL A 19 -2.12 -0.03 17.08
N ASP A 20 -1.77 0.80 18.06
CA ASP A 20 -2.70 1.62 18.83
C ASP A 20 -3.90 0.85 19.41
N GLY A 21 -3.68 -0.43 19.76
CA GLY A 21 -4.71 -1.32 20.31
C GLY A 21 -5.73 -1.84 19.29
N ARG A 22 -5.49 -1.62 17.99
CA ARG A 22 -6.29 -2.17 16.89
C ARG A 22 -5.54 -3.30 16.22
N THR A 23 -6.17 -4.46 16.11
CA THR A 23 -5.62 -5.58 15.34
C THR A 23 -6.10 -5.49 13.90
N LEU A 24 -5.16 -5.22 13.00
CA LEU A 24 -5.36 -5.25 11.57
C LEU A 24 -5.06 -6.65 11.05
N SER A 25 -6.07 -7.33 10.52
CA SER A 25 -5.92 -8.63 9.85
C SER A 25 -6.08 -8.54 8.33
N THR A 26 -6.57 -7.41 7.84
CA THR A 26 -6.85 -7.17 6.41
C THR A 26 -6.53 -5.73 6.06
N VAL A 27 -5.97 -5.53 4.87
CA VAL A 27 -5.65 -4.23 4.30
C VAL A 27 -6.46 -4.03 3.03
N THR A 28 -7.13 -2.89 2.90
CA THR A 28 -7.91 -2.54 1.71
C THR A 28 -7.24 -1.39 0.97
N LEU A 29 -6.66 -1.68 -0.20
CA LEU A 29 -6.02 -0.68 -1.03
C LEU A 29 -7.04 -0.03 -1.97
N ARG A 30 -7.22 1.28 -1.84
CA ARG A 30 -7.94 2.07 -2.86
C ARG A 30 -7.03 2.30 -4.07
N ARG A 31 -7.63 2.56 -5.24
CA ARG A 31 -6.86 2.96 -6.43
C ARG A 31 -6.13 4.30 -6.19
N PRO A 32 -4.83 4.40 -6.49
CA PRO A 32 -4.10 5.66 -6.42
C PRO A 32 -4.65 6.65 -7.43
N LYS A 33 -4.84 7.89 -7.00
CA LYS A 33 -5.17 9.01 -7.87
C LYS A 33 -3.89 9.75 -8.24
N VAL A 34 -3.92 10.53 -9.32
CA VAL A 34 -2.79 11.39 -9.73
C VAL A 34 -2.33 12.32 -8.59
N GLY A 35 -3.26 12.74 -7.72
CA GLY A 35 -2.92 13.52 -6.53
C GLY A 35 -2.10 12.75 -5.49
N ASP A 36 -2.28 11.42 -5.38
CA ASP A 36 -1.48 10.56 -4.50
C ASP A 36 -0.08 10.39 -5.09
N LEU A 37 0.04 10.14 -6.40
CA LEU A 37 1.34 10.02 -7.07
C LEU A 37 2.17 11.32 -6.95
N ARG A 38 1.53 12.48 -7.11
CA ARG A 38 2.18 13.79 -6.93
C ARG A 38 2.62 14.04 -5.49
N ARG A 39 1.93 13.46 -4.50
CA ARG A 39 2.32 13.58 -3.10
C ARG A 39 3.43 12.60 -2.76
N MET A 40 3.35 11.35 -3.25
CA MET A 40 4.40 10.34 -3.14
C MET A 40 5.73 10.86 -3.63
N ASP A 41 5.75 11.46 -4.84
CA ASP A 41 6.98 12.03 -5.40
C ASP A 41 7.60 13.13 -4.52
N ARG A 42 6.79 13.81 -3.70
CA ARG A 42 7.21 14.82 -2.73
C ARG A 42 7.43 14.29 -1.32
N ALA A 43 7.00 13.07 -1.00
CA ALA A 43 6.95 12.54 0.36
C ALA A 43 8.32 12.04 0.86
N GLY A 44 9.20 11.60 -0.05
CA GLY A 44 10.50 11.06 0.32
C GLY A 44 11.50 11.07 -0.83
N SER A 45 12.79 10.97 -0.49
CA SER A 45 13.87 10.89 -1.49
C SER A 45 14.19 9.47 -1.93
N GLY A 46 13.83 8.44 -1.14
CA GLY A 46 14.05 7.03 -1.46
C GLY A 46 12.80 6.31 -1.99
N ASP A 47 13.01 5.31 -2.85
CA ASP A 47 11.90 4.51 -3.44
C ASP A 47 11.13 3.74 -2.37
N LEU A 48 11.80 3.28 -1.31
CA LEU A 48 11.17 2.63 -0.18
C LEU A 48 10.22 3.58 0.56
N ASP A 49 10.69 4.77 0.96
CA ASP A 49 9.87 5.76 1.67
C ASP A 49 8.64 6.17 0.85
N LYS A 50 8.83 6.36 -0.46
CA LYS A 50 7.74 6.65 -1.40
C LYS A 50 6.71 5.52 -1.42
N THR A 51 7.18 4.27 -1.49
CA THR A 51 6.33 3.09 -1.49
C THR A 51 5.55 2.95 -0.19
N LEU A 52 6.22 3.06 0.97
CA LEU A 52 5.59 2.99 2.29
C LEU A 52 4.54 4.10 2.47
N TRP A 53 4.88 5.33 2.06
CA TRP A 53 3.94 6.45 2.11
C TRP A 53 2.70 6.22 1.23
N LEU A 54 2.91 5.70 0.02
CA LEU A 54 1.81 5.39 -0.89
C LEU A 54 0.94 4.26 -0.34
N ILE A 55 1.54 3.19 0.17
CA ILE A 55 0.83 2.08 0.82
C ILE A 55 -0.06 2.61 1.94
N GLY A 56 0.49 3.37 2.89
CA GLY A 56 -0.30 3.95 3.98
C GLY A 56 -1.43 4.84 3.46
N SER A 57 -1.14 5.68 2.46
CA SER A 57 -2.14 6.57 1.85
C SER A 57 -3.27 5.84 1.10
N LEU A 58 -3.01 4.65 0.57
CA LEU A 58 -3.98 3.85 -0.16
C LEU A 58 -4.74 2.88 0.75
N ALA A 59 -4.08 2.38 1.78
CA ALA A 59 -4.61 1.47 2.78
C ALA A 59 -5.33 2.18 3.94
N ASP A 60 -5.26 3.51 3.98
CA ASP A 60 -5.70 4.33 5.12
C ASP A 60 -5.01 3.94 6.44
N LEU A 61 -3.72 3.60 6.33
CA LEU A 61 -2.85 3.24 7.44
C LEU A 61 -1.93 4.40 7.80
N THR A 62 -1.68 4.51 9.09
CA THR A 62 -0.67 5.41 9.64
C THR A 62 0.75 4.89 9.34
N PRO A 63 1.77 5.76 9.38
CA PRO A 63 3.16 5.33 9.21
C PRO A 63 3.56 4.22 10.20
N ALA A 64 3.11 4.32 11.46
CA ALA A 64 3.37 3.30 12.47
C ALA A 64 2.73 1.94 12.12
N GLU A 65 1.50 1.94 11.59
CA GLU A 65 0.86 0.72 11.10
C GLU A 65 1.58 0.10 9.90
N VAL A 66 2.10 0.93 9.01
CA VAL A 66 2.89 0.49 7.85
C VAL A 66 4.24 -0.08 8.28
N ASP A 67 4.90 0.51 9.27
CA ASP A 67 6.19 0.06 9.79
C ASP A 67 6.09 -1.30 10.51
N GLU A 68 4.92 -1.64 11.06
CA GLU A 68 4.64 -2.93 11.69
C GLU A 68 4.23 -4.01 10.67
N LEU A 69 4.04 -3.67 9.39
CA LEU A 69 3.77 -4.66 8.34
C LEU A 69 4.99 -5.57 8.14
N ASP A 70 4.74 -6.87 8.07
CA ASP A 70 5.80 -7.82 7.74
C ASP A 70 6.34 -7.60 6.32
N ALA A 71 7.61 -7.93 6.11
CA ALA A 71 8.28 -7.76 4.82
C ALA A 71 7.57 -8.51 3.67
N ARG A 72 6.91 -9.65 3.95
CA ARG A 72 6.15 -10.42 2.96
C ARG A 72 4.85 -9.72 2.56
N ASP A 73 4.15 -9.17 3.54
CA ASP A 73 2.92 -8.41 3.29
C ASP A 73 3.26 -7.10 2.55
N LEU A 74 4.36 -6.44 2.94
CA LEU A 74 4.91 -5.28 2.23
C LEU A 74 5.21 -5.59 0.76
N ALA A 75 5.90 -6.70 0.47
CA ALA A 75 6.21 -7.10 -0.90
C ALA A 75 4.94 -7.32 -1.74
N THR A 76 3.96 -8.02 -1.18
CA THR A 76 2.67 -8.32 -1.84
C THR A 76 1.88 -7.05 -2.14
N ILE A 77 1.77 -6.15 -1.16
CA ILE A 77 1.11 -4.87 -1.30
C ILE A 77 1.86 -4.00 -2.32
N GLY A 78 3.19 -3.98 -2.26
CA GLY A 78 4.06 -3.26 -3.18
C GLY A 78 3.86 -3.67 -4.65
N GLU A 79 3.73 -4.98 -4.93
CA GLU A 79 3.40 -5.49 -6.26
C GLU A 79 2.05 -4.98 -6.77
N VAL A 80 1.02 -4.99 -5.91
CA VAL A 80 -0.31 -4.45 -6.26
C VAL A 80 -0.22 -2.95 -6.56
N VAL A 81 0.52 -2.19 -5.75
CA VAL A 81 0.72 -0.75 -5.95
C VAL A 81 1.48 -0.46 -7.24
N ALA A 82 2.55 -1.21 -7.55
CA ALA A 82 3.28 -1.11 -8.81
C ALA A 82 2.38 -1.42 -10.02
N GLY A 83 1.48 -2.41 -9.86
CA GLY A 83 0.44 -2.72 -10.85
C GLY A 83 -0.50 -1.55 -11.15
N PHE A 84 -0.76 -0.67 -10.18
CA PHE A 84 -1.61 0.51 -10.39
C PHE A 84 -0.89 1.68 -11.08
N THR A 85 0.41 1.85 -10.86
CA THR A 85 1.18 2.96 -11.42
C THR A 85 1.67 2.69 -12.84
N GLY A 86 1.54 1.44 -13.32
CA GLY A 86 1.92 1.06 -14.68
C GLY A 86 3.43 1.10 -14.91
N THR A 87 4.23 1.24 -13.84
CA THR A 87 5.67 0.98 -13.90
C THR A 87 5.86 -0.53 -13.90
N ALA A 88 5.58 -1.16 -15.04
CA ALA A 88 6.19 -2.43 -15.35
C ALA A 88 7.71 -2.19 -15.37
N VAL A 89 8.40 -2.71 -14.36
CA VAL A 89 9.85 -2.89 -14.41
C VAL A 89 10.21 -3.91 -15.49
#